data_AF-A0AAV8WY13-F1
#
_entry.id   AF-A0AAV8WY13-F1
#
_cell.length_a   1.000
_cell.length_b   1.000
_cell.length_c   1.000
_cell.angle_alpha   90.00
_cell.angle_beta   90.00
_cell.angle_gamma   90.00
#
_symmetry.space_group_name_H-M   'P 1'
#
loop_
_entity.id
_entity.type
_entity.pdbx_description
1 polymer ?
#
loop_
_entity_poly.entity_id
_entity_poly.type
_entity_poly.pdbx_seq_one_letter_code
_entity_poly.pdbx_strand_id
1 'polypeptide(L)'
;MKICNTVTERREKFFLHSVNYTAHPRDLIQNAYRSTGYVSMPRRSFIGFTEHLVYIKDGERYNMAKAFLTPVKERPNLFFTRNTEVEGIVVTEPIDKRASGVNVSIDGVKFFIRAKKEVIMTAGAINNAKLLLVSGIGPRNYLTDRGIPTIADLPAVGKNLQLHLSVPIFIAIDPCEGCPKDYYREMDLINDVFAYVMHRTGNLSHININEFANYILTHKSGASMPNIGIHHSYFKIGDRSLLAFLDGMNYHPKIAKSLIDYNQERAIMCFYISLLTPESRGEVLLNDTHFLGSPKIVANFMTDEEDSDFSILFSGFNYITNLTEVESMKKHKAEFLNLDIPNCRNFKFCSSPYVKCYISNMAFPKSDSVGTLRMGSECEPISVVREDLEVKSVRCLRVADSSVLGYIPVGNTVATDAMIGYNLGEILKEKWLKDYESPYHIHKYSDEDEEAPKNH
;
A
#
# COMPACT_ATOMS: atom_id res chain seq x y z
N MET A 1 8.12 36.86 -40.43
CA MET A 1 7.01 37.02 -39.46
C MET A 1 6.59 35.64 -38.99
N LYS A 2 7.22 35.11 -37.94
CA LYS A 2 6.91 33.80 -37.33
C LYS A 2 6.43 34.08 -35.90
N ILE A 3 5.16 33.79 -35.64
CA ILE A 3 4.57 33.77 -34.30
C ILE A 3 4.72 32.33 -33.82
N CYS A 4 5.74 32.07 -33.01
CA CYS A 4 5.83 30.84 -32.22
C CYS A 4 5.13 31.08 -30.89
N ASN A 5 3.99 30.43 -30.71
CA ASN A 5 3.30 30.36 -29.43
C ASN A 5 4.13 29.58 -28.43
N THR A 6 4.32 30.20 -27.27
CA THR A 6 4.84 29.63 -26.03
C THR A 6 3.91 28.54 -25.50
N VAL A 7 4.35 27.28 -25.54
CA VAL A 7 3.84 26.23 -24.65
C VAL A 7 4.62 26.39 -23.33
N THR A 8 4.00 27.04 -22.35
CA THR A 8 4.50 27.02 -20.98
C THR A 8 4.38 25.59 -20.44
N GLU A 9 5.50 24.88 -20.34
CA GLU A 9 5.65 23.69 -19.50
C GLU A 9 5.27 24.05 -18.05
N ARG A 10 4.05 23.71 -17.63
CA ARG A 10 3.75 23.59 -16.21
C ARG A 10 4.42 22.30 -15.71
N ARG A 11 5.67 22.41 -15.27
CA ARG A 11 6.25 21.42 -14.37
C ARG A 11 5.49 21.48 -13.05
N GLU A 12 4.58 20.54 -12.84
CA GLU A 12 3.97 20.31 -11.53
C GLU A 12 5.09 19.89 -10.57
N LYS A 13 5.54 20.84 -9.74
CA LYS A 13 6.47 20.55 -8.64
C LYS A 13 5.66 19.81 -7.56
N PHE A 14 6.01 18.55 -7.31
CA PHE A 14 5.58 17.86 -6.10
C PHE A 14 6.24 18.56 -4.90
N PHE A 15 5.42 19.18 -4.06
CA PHE A 15 5.87 19.86 -2.85
C PHE A 15 6.00 18.81 -1.74
N LEU A 16 7.18 18.71 -1.14
CA LEU A 16 7.52 17.76 -0.10
C LEU A 16 8.09 18.55 1.08
N HIS A 17 7.46 18.43 2.25
CA HIS A 17 7.83 19.15 3.48
C HIS A 17 8.05 18.16 4.63
N SER A 18 9.02 18.44 5.52
CA SER A 18 9.19 17.78 6.83
C SER A 18 8.92 18.77 7.96
N VAL A 19 8.26 18.36 9.06
CA VAL A 19 7.85 19.25 10.17
C VAL A 19 8.08 18.59 11.54
N ASN A 20 8.42 19.41 12.53
CA ASN A 20 9.26 19.08 13.68
C ASN A 20 8.49 19.00 15.03
N TYR A 21 7.46 18.15 15.14
CA TYR A 21 6.72 17.91 16.41
C TYR A 21 7.22 16.67 17.18
N THR A 22 7.93 15.78 16.49
CA THR A 22 8.25 14.43 16.96
C THR A 22 9.73 14.23 17.28
N ALA A 23 10.48 15.32 17.39
CA ALA A 23 11.94 15.31 17.43
C ALA A 23 12.47 14.37 18.51
N HIS A 24 11.93 14.38 19.73
CA HIS A 24 12.50 13.56 20.82
C HIS A 24 12.29 12.03 20.63
N PRO A 25 11.07 11.50 20.44
CA PRO A 25 10.90 10.09 20.08
C PRO A 25 11.65 9.69 18.81
N ARG A 26 11.66 10.55 17.78
CA ARG A 26 12.40 10.30 16.54
C ARG A 26 13.90 10.19 16.78
N ASP A 27 14.49 11.14 17.51
CA ASP A 27 15.92 11.19 17.77
C ASP A 27 16.37 9.99 18.62
N LEU A 28 15.52 9.55 19.57
CA LEU A 28 15.72 8.33 20.34
C LEU A 28 15.79 7.08 19.43
N ILE A 29 14.81 6.90 18.54
CA ILE A 29 14.81 5.78 17.58
C ILE A 29 16.00 5.86 16.64
N GLN A 30 16.31 7.06 16.13
CA GLN A 30 17.43 7.29 15.23
C GLN A 30 18.76 6.90 15.89
N ASN A 31 18.96 7.25 17.17
CA ASN A 31 20.14 6.87 17.92
C ASN A 31 20.18 5.36 18.17
N ALA A 32 19.04 4.73 18.43
CA ALA A 32 18.95 3.28 18.55
C ALA A 32 19.38 2.59 17.24
N TYR A 33 18.89 3.03 16.09
CA TYR A 33 19.28 2.50 14.78
C TYR A 33 20.76 2.69 14.45
N ARG A 34 21.34 3.84 14.81
CA ARG A 34 22.78 4.07 14.68
C ARG A 34 23.60 3.10 15.52
N SER A 35 23.14 2.79 16.73
CA SER A 35 23.85 1.85 17.62
C SER A 35 23.88 0.42 17.09
N THR A 36 22.92 0.05 16.23
CA THR A 36 22.85 -1.25 15.56
C THR A 36 23.46 -1.23 14.15
N GLY A 37 24.15 -0.15 13.77
CA GLY A 37 24.88 -0.04 12.51
C GLY A 37 24.10 0.49 11.31
N TYR A 38 22.82 0.86 11.48
CA TYR A 38 22.05 1.52 10.41
C TYR A 38 22.34 3.01 10.36
N VAL A 39 22.42 3.57 9.16
CA VAL A 39 22.69 4.99 8.92
C VAL A 39 21.50 5.65 8.23
N SER A 40 21.54 6.98 8.14
CA SER A 40 20.60 7.72 7.29
C SER A 40 20.75 7.23 5.86
N MET A 41 19.65 6.85 5.23
CA MET A 41 19.60 6.18 3.93
C MET A 41 20.37 6.98 2.87
N PRO A 42 21.49 6.44 2.35
CA PRO A 42 22.24 7.08 1.26
C PRO A 42 21.42 7.12 -0.04
N ARG A 43 21.65 8.11 -0.91
CA ARG A 43 20.94 8.26 -2.20
C ARG A 43 20.96 7.03 -3.13
N ARG A 44 21.94 6.14 -2.98
CA ARG A 44 22.13 4.93 -3.81
C ARG A 44 21.96 3.63 -3.02
N SER A 45 21.34 3.69 -1.85
CA SER A 45 21.07 2.54 -0.99
C SER A 45 19.59 2.52 -0.64
N PHE A 46 19.04 1.32 -0.51
CA PHE A 46 17.66 1.10 -0.05
C PHE A 46 17.62 0.64 1.42
N ILE A 47 18.77 0.56 2.08
CA ILE A 47 18.92 0.13 3.47
C ILE A 47 19.35 1.32 4.32
N GLY A 48 18.72 1.45 5.49
CA GLY A 48 18.91 2.54 6.45
C GLY A 48 17.62 3.26 6.79
N PHE A 49 17.72 4.28 7.66
CA PHE A 49 16.59 5.07 8.09
C PHE A 49 16.43 6.36 7.28
N THR A 50 15.20 6.80 7.07
CA THR A 50 14.89 8.00 6.29
C THR A 50 13.58 8.64 6.74
N GLU A 51 13.38 9.90 6.33
CA GLU A 51 12.07 10.55 6.39
C GLU A 51 11.38 10.38 5.03
N HIS A 52 10.20 9.77 5.04
CA HIS A 52 9.38 9.57 3.88
C HIS A 52 8.78 10.85 3.38
N LEU A 53 8.70 10.89 2.06
CA LEU A 53 7.95 11.88 1.32
C LEU A 53 6.45 11.61 1.49
N VAL A 54 5.73 12.58 2.05
CA VAL A 54 4.28 12.49 2.27
C VAL A 54 3.52 13.38 1.28
N TYR A 55 2.34 12.93 0.87
CA TYR A 55 1.43 13.69 0.00
C TYR A 55 0.63 14.72 0.80
N ILE A 56 1.33 15.75 1.31
CA ILE A 56 0.76 16.83 2.11
C ILE A 56 1.13 18.17 1.46
N LYS A 57 0.14 19.05 1.30
CA LYS A 57 0.33 20.42 0.81
C LYS A 57 -0.44 21.38 1.72
N ASP A 58 0.23 22.43 2.20
CA ASP A 58 -0.36 23.43 3.09
C ASP A 58 -1.07 22.80 4.31
N GLY A 59 -0.43 21.78 4.91
CA GLY A 59 -0.95 21.04 6.06
C GLY A 59 -2.14 20.12 5.79
N GLU A 60 -2.55 19.95 4.53
CA GLU A 60 -3.64 19.07 4.14
C GLU A 60 -3.17 17.92 3.26
N ARG A 61 -3.84 16.77 3.37
CA ARG A 61 -3.66 15.67 2.40
C ARG A 61 -3.90 16.18 0.97
N TYR A 62 -2.93 15.91 0.10
CA TYR A 62 -2.96 16.26 -1.31
C TYR A 62 -3.02 14.99 -2.17
N ASN A 63 -4.24 14.46 -2.37
CA ASN A 63 -4.46 13.21 -3.09
C ASN A 63 -4.47 13.40 -4.63
N MET A 64 -4.44 12.29 -5.36
CA MET A 64 -4.41 12.28 -6.84
C MET A 64 -5.63 12.96 -7.47
N ALA A 65 -6.81 12.92 -6.85
CA ALA A 65 -7.99 13.63 -7.35
C ALA A 65 -7.86 15.17 -7.23
N LYS A 66 -7.29 15.67 -6.12
CA LYS A 66 -6.92 17.09 -5.96
C LYS A 66 -5.88 17.51 -7.00
N ALA A 67 -4.88 16.65 -7.25
CA ALA A 67 -3.82 16.92 -8.21
C ALA A 67 -4.30 16.91 -9.67
N PHE A 68 -5.02 15.87 -10.11
CA PHE A 68 -5.26 15.61 -11.53
C PHE A 68 -6.71 15.85 -11.97
N LEU A 69 -7.72 15.64 -11.12
CA LEU A 69 -9.14 15.80 -11.50
C LEU A 69 -9.65 17.22 -11.23
N THR A 70 -9.31 17.79 -10.07
CA THR A 70 -9.79 19.11 -9.66
C THR A 70 -9.42 20.23 -10.63
N PRO A 71 -8.19 20.29 -11.19
CA PRO A 71 -7.83 21.35 -12.14
C PRO A 71 -8.55 21.28 -13.48
N VAL A 72 -9.15 20.15 -13.81
CA VAL A 72 -9.76 19.88 -15.13
C VAL A 72 -11.26 19.62 -15.05
N LYS A 73 -11.86 19.68 -13.85
CA LYS A 73 -13.27 19.36 -13.59
C LYS A 73 -14.28 20.20 -14.38
N GLU A 74 -13.90 21.43 -14.75
CA GLU A 74 -14.75 22.36 -15.51
C GLU A 74 -14.65 22.17 -17.03
N ARG A 75 -13.83 21.22 -17.50
CA ARG A 75 -13.72 20.96 -18.94
C ARG A 75 -15.02 20.34 -19.45
N PRO A 76 -15.62 20.87 -20.53
CA PRO A 76 -16.93 20.40 -21.01
C PRO A 76 -16.93 18.97 -21.56
N ASN A 77 -15.76 18.39 -21.78
CA ASN A 77 -15.56 17.04 -22.27
C ASN A 77 -15.18 16.02 -21.17
N LEU A 78 -15.19 16.41 -19.89
CA LEU A 78 -14.97 15.53 -18.76
C LEU A 78 -16.27 15.38 -17.98
N PHE A 79 -16.73 14.14 -17.83
CA PHE A 79 -17.92 13.81 -17.06
C PHE A 79 -17.50 13.00 -15.82
N PHE A 80 -18.03 13.36 -14.66
CA PHE A 80 -17.72 12.72 -13.39
C PHE A 80 -19.01 12.42 -12.64
N THR A 81 -19.15 11.19 -12.16
CA THR A 81 -20.26 10.74 -11.33
C THR A 81 -19.72 10.07 -10.08
N ARG A 82 -20.47 10.16 -8.98
CA ARG A 82 -20.20 9.48 -7.71
C ARG A 82 -21.36 8.56 -7.40
N ASN A 83 -21.18 7.65 -6.45
CA ASN A 83 -22.23 6.70 -6.04
C ASN A 83 -22.79 5.93 -7.25
N THR A 84 -21.90 5.57 -8.17
CA THR A 84 -22.20 4.83 -9.39
C THR A 84 -21.36 3.56 -9.36
N GLU A 85 -22.00 2.43 -9.07
CA GLU A 85 -21.32 1.15 -8.99
C GLU A 85 -21.29 0.48 -10.36
N VAL A 86 -20.11 0.06 -10.80
CA VAL A 86 -19.96 -0.72 -12.03
C VAL A 86 -20.28 -2.18 -11.71
N GLU A 87 -21.27 -2.75 -12.38
CA GLU A 87 -21.70 -4.15 -12.18
C GLU A 87 -20.99 -5.11 -13.13
N GLY A 88 -20.48 -4.63 -14.25
CA GLY A 88 -19.78 -5.46 -15.24
C GLY A 88 -19.45 -4.72 -16.53
N ILE A 89 -18.60 -5.34 -17.33
CA ILE A 89 -18.11 -4.86 -18.61
C ILE A 89 -18.90 -5.56 -19.70
N VAL A 90 -19.43 -4.78 -20.65
CA VAL A 90 -20.19 -5.34 -21.76
C VAL A 90 -19.26 -5.53 -22.94
N VAL A 91 -19.02 -6.77 -23.33
CA VAL A 91 -18.20 -7.13 -24.50
C VAL A 91 -19.12 -7.45 -25.68
N THR A 92 -18.74 -7.00 -26.88
CA THR A 92 -19.46 -7.33 -28.13
C THR A 92 -19.40 -8.82 -28.44
N GLU A 93 -20.20 -9.24 -29.42
CA GLU A 93 -20.36 -10.63 -29.86
C GLU A 93 -19.03 -11.42 -29.96
N PRO A 94 -19.05 -12.75 -29.74
CA PRO A 94 -17.87 -13.59 -29.48
C PRO A 94 -16.73 -13.52 -30.51
N ILE A 95 -16.99 -13.05 -31.72
CA ILE A 95 -15.99 -12.91 -32.79
C ILE A 95 -15.13 -11.66 -32.59
N ASP A 96 -15.75 -10.55 -32.20
CA ASP A 96 -15.10 -9.23 -32.16
C ASP A 96 -14.46 -8.92 -30.80
N LYS A 97 -14.99 -9.55 -29.73
CA LYS A 97 -14.57 -9.46 -28.32
C LYS A 97 -14.09 -8.06 -27.92
N ARG A 98 -14.89 -7.05 -28.19
CA ARG A 98 -14.55 -5.66 -27.92
C ARG A 98 -15.34 -5.14 -26.72
N ALA A 99 -14.69 -4.53 -25.74
CA ALA A 99 -15.40 -3.86 -24.65
C ALA A 99 -16.18 -2.64 -25.18
N SER A 100 -17.51 -2.72 -25.13
CA SER A 100 -18.43 -1.73 -25.70
C SER A 100 -18.91 -0.68 -24.70
N GLY A 101 -18.70 -0.91 -23.40
CA GLY A 101 -19.18 -0.07 -22.32
C GLY A 101 -19.27 -0.84 -21.00
N VAL A 102 -19.96 -0.26 -20.03
CA VAL A 102 -20.16 -0.82 -18.70
C VAL A 102 -21.62 -0.75 -18.29
N ASN A 103 -22.08 -1.78 -17.59
CA ASN A 103 -23.34 -1.72 -16.84
C ASN A 103 -23.06 -1.11 -15.47
N VAL A 104 -23.89 -0.15 -15.08
CA VAL A 104 -23.76 0.55 -13.80
C VAL A 104 -25.09 0.59 -13.06
N SER A 105 -25.03 0.68 -11.74
CA SER A 105 -26.15 0.97 -10.87
C SER A 105 -25.97 2.37 -10.25
N ILE A 106 -27.00 3.20 -10.36
CA ILE A 106 -27.07 4.55 -9.77
C ILE A 106 -28.36 4.59 -8.97
N ASP A 107 -28.25 4.71 -7.65
CA ASP A 107 -29.39 4.69 -6.72
C ASP A 107 -30.35 3.50 -6.95
N GLY A 108 -29.79 2.33 -7.30
CA GLY A 108 -30.53 1.10 -7.57
C GLY A 108 -31.10 0.98 -8.99
N VAL A 109 -30.98 2.02 -9.82
CA VAL A 109 -31.42 2.02 -11.22
C VAL A 109 -30.25 1.62 -12.12
N LYS A 110 -30.50 0.68 -13.03
CA LYS A 110 -29.47 0.16 -13.94
C LYS A 110 -29.38 0.99 -15.21
N PHE A 111 -28.14 1.34 -15.59
CA PHE A 111 -27.82 2.05 -16.82
C PHE A 111 -26.71 1.33 -17.59
N PHE A 112 -26.72 1.50 -18.90
CA PHE A 112 -25.60 1.12 -19.76
C PHE A 112 -24.87 2.38 -20.24
N ILE A 113 -23.58 2.49 -19.91
CA ILE A 113 -22.73 3.59 -20.37
C ILE A 113 -21.86 3.06 -21.51
N ARG A 114 -22.16 3.50 -22.74
CA ARG A 114 -21.43 3.10 -23.94
C ARG A 114 -20.09 3.81 -24.07
N ALA A 115 -19.04 3.06 -24.37
CA ALA A 115 -17.72 3.57 -24.74
C ALA A 115 -17.50 3.48 -26.26
N LYS A 116 -17.22 4.63 -26.92
CA LYS A 116 -16.93 4.66 -28.36
C LYS A 116 -15.50 4.21 -28.70
N LYS A 117 -14.56 4.47 -27.79
CA LYS A 117 -13.12 4.19 -27.98
C LYS A 117 -12.67 3.05 -27.08
N GLU A 118 -12.52 3.27 -25.78
CA GLU A 118 -12.00 2.27 -24.86
C GLU A 118 -12.73 2.31 -23.51
N VAL A 119 -12.69 1.18 -22.81
CA VAL A 119 -13.03 1.05 -21.39
C VAL A 119 -11.71 0.88 -20.64
N ILE A 120 -11.52 1.65 -19.57
CA ILE A 120 -10.31 1.61 -18.75
C ILE A 120 -10.73 1.34 -17.31
N MET A 121 -10.18 0.28 -16.73
CA MET A 121 -10.43 -0.14 -15.36
C MET A 121 -9.36 0.43 -14.42
N THR A 122 -9.81 1.04 -13.34
CA THR A 122 -8.96 1.65 -12.28
C THR A 122 -9.55 1.38 -10.89
N ALA A 123 -10.25 0.25 -10.71
CA ALA A 123 -10.96 -0.08 -9.48
C ALA A 123 -10.06 -0.77 -8.42
N GLY A 124 -8.75 -0.86 -8.68
CA GLY A 124 -7.74 -1.49 -7.82
C GLY A 124 -7.66 -3.00 -7.97
N ALA A 125 -6.61 -3.59 -7.38
CA ALA A 125 -6.33 -5.03 -7.42
C ALA A 125 -7.56 -5.91 -7.14
N ILE A 126 -8.32 -5.61 -6.10
CA ILE A 126 -9.44 -6.46 -5.70
C ILE A 126 -10.62 -6.33 -6.68
N ASN A 127 -11.11 -5.11 -6.91
CA ASN A 127 -12.35 -4.93 -7.67
C ASN A 127 -12.15 -5.13 -9.17
N ASN A 128 -10.98 -4.86 -9.73
CA ASN A 128 -10.75 -5.17 -11.15
C ASN A 128 -10.85 -6.67 -11.42
N ALA A 129 -10.28 -7.51 -10.55
CA ALA A 129 -10.41 -8.95 -10.67
C ALA A 129 -11.88 -9.39 -10.59
N LYS A 130 -12.62 -8.89 -9.59
CA LYS A 130 -14.07 -9.12 -9.49
C LYS A 130 -14.78 -8.72 -10.78
N LEU A 131 -14.52 -7.53 -11.29
CA LEU A 131 -15.17 -6.98 -12.49
C LEU A 131 -14.90 -7.84 -13.73
N LEU A 132 -13.67 -8.33 -13.93
CA LEU A 132 -13.39 -9.26 -15.03
C LEU A 132 -14.15 -10.58 -14.85
N LEU A 133 -14.12 -11.16 -13.65
CA LEU A 133 -14.80 -12.43 -13.34
C LEU A 133 -16.33 -12.34 -13.58
N VAL A 134 -17.01 -11.32 -13.05
CA VAL A 134 -18.47 -11.15 -13.28
C VAL A 134 -18.80 -10.85 -14.74
N SER A 135 -17.84 -10.34 -15.51
CA SER A 135 -17.99 -10.06 -16.95
C SER A 135 -17.65 -11.26 -17.83
N GLY A 136 -17.42 -12.45 -17.25
CA GLY A 136 -17.08 -13.65 -18.01
C GLY A 136 -15.65 -13.68 -18.55
N ILE A 137 -14.74 -12.89 -17.99
CA ILE A 137 -13.32 -12.84 -18.35
C ILE A 137 -12.53 -13.42 -17.18
N GLY A 138 -12.06 -14.67 -17.31
CA GLY A 138 -11.43 -15.39 -16.20
C GLY A 138 -11.33 -16.90 -16.44
N PRO A 139 -11.07 -17.71 -15.40
CA PRO A 139 -10.91 -19.15 -15.57
C PRO A 139 -12.22 -19.82 -15.99
N ARG A 140 -12.26 -20.46 -17.17
CA ARG A 140 -13.49 -21.03 -17.74
C ARG A 140 -14.28 -21.94 -16.81
N ASN A 141 -13.61 -22.90 -16.17
CA ASN A 141 -14.27 -23.85 -15.29
C ASN A 141 -14.90 -23.12 -14.08
N TYR A 142 -14.15 -22.20 -13.47
CA TYR A 142 -14.61 -21.38 -12.35
C TYR A 142 -15.87 -20.55 -12.68
N LEU A 143 -15.92 -19.98 -13.89
CA LEU A 143 -17.05 -19.22 -14.39
C LEU A 143 -18.26 -20.11 -14.71
N THR A 144 -18.00 -21.26 -15.35
CA THR A 144 -19.03 -22.24 -15.73
C THR A 144 -19.74 -22.81 -14.50
N ASP A 145 -19.00 -23.16 -13.46
CA ASP A 145 -19.54 -23.66 -12.19
C ASP A 145 -20.47 -22.65 -11.49
N ARG A 146 -20.38 -21.37 -11.87
CA ARG A 146 -21.18 -20.25 -11.35
C ARG A 146 -22.25 -19.77 -12.33
N GLY A 147 -22.43 -20.47 -13.45
CA GLY A 147 -23.39 -20.10 -14.49
C GLY A 147 -23.04 -18.81 -15.24
N ILE A 148 -21.77 -18.37 -15.22
CA ILE A 148 -21.30 -17.19 -15.94
C ILE A 148 -20.74 -17.63 -17.30
N PRO A 149 -21.31 -17.17 -18.42
CA PRO A 149 -20.77 -17.46 -19.75
C PRO A 149 -19.32 -16.96 -19.89
N THR A 150 -18.42 -17.84 -20.33
CA THR A 150 -17.01 -17.46 -20.54
C THR A 150 -16.85 -16.72 -21.88
N ILE A 151 -16.43 -15.46 -21.82
CA ILE A 151 -16.07 -14.62 -22.97
C ILE A 151 -14.60 -14.81 -23.33
N ALA A 152 -13.73 -14.78 -22.33
CA ALA A 152 -12.29 -15.00 -22.47
C ALA A 152 -11.78 -15.86 -21.32
N ASP A 153 -11.07 -16.93 -21.67
CA ASP A 153 -10.51 -17.88 -20.72
C ASP A 153 -9.13 -17.41 -20.28
N LEU A 154 -9.09 -16.70 -19.15
CA LEU A 154 -7.88 -16.15 -18.56
C LEU A 154 -7.72 -16.72 -17.14
N PRO A 155 -7.06 -17.88 -16.97
CA PRO A 155 -7.03 -18.60 -15.69
C PRO A 155 -6.27 -17.85 -14.57
N ALA A 156 -5.46 -16.85 -14.93
CA ALA A 156 -4.71 -16.03 -13.99
C ALA A 156 -5.53 -14.89 -13.36
N VAL A 157 -6.74 -14.58 -13.86
CA VAL A 157 -7.58 -13.49 -13.31
C VAL A 157 -7.91 -13.77 -11.85
N GLY A 158 -7.57 -12.81 -10.98
CA GLY A 158 -7.80 -12.88 -9.55
C GLY A 158 -6.75 -13.67 -8.79
N LYS A 159 -5.78 -14.30 -9.45
CA LYS A 159 -4.65 -14.98 -8.79
C LYS A 159 -3.53 -13.98 -8.47
N ASN A 160 -2.46 -14.42 -7.79
CA ASN A 160 -1.28 -13.59 -7.54
C ASN A 160 -1.57 -12.31 -6.72
N LEU A 161 -2.60 -12.33 -5.86
CA LEU A 161 -2.84 -11.23 -4.93
C LEU A 161 -1.67 -11.15 -3.95
N GLN A 162 -1.06 -9.98 -3.87
CA GLN A 162 0.05 -9.69 -2.96
C GLN A 162 -0.29 -8.46 -2.12
N LEU A 163 0.07 -8.50 -0.84
CA LEU A 163 0.00 -7.38 0.09
C LEU A 163 1.22 -7.42 1.01
N HIS A 164 1.70 -6.26 1.44
CA HIS A 164 2.61 -6.19 2.57
C HIS A 164 1.88 -6.59 3.84
N LEU A 165 2.43 -7.56 4.57
CA LEU A 165 1.94 -7.96 5.90
C LEU A 165 2.73 -7.19 6.97
N SER A 166 2.04 -6.56 7.91
CA SER A 166 2.69 -5.84 9.01
C SER A 166 2.34 -6.39 10.38
N VAL A 167 3.33 -6.46 11.27
CA VAL A 167 3.16 -6.84 12.67
C VAL A 167 3.54 -5.63 13.53
N PRO A 168 2.64 -5.12 14.38
CA PRO A 168 2.99 -4.09 15.34
C PRO A 168 3.68 -4.70 16.56
N ILE A 169 4.72 -4.04 17.04
CA ILE A 169 5.44 -4.38 18.27
C ILE A 169 5.37 -3.16 19.18
N PHE A 170 4.74 -3.33 20.34
CA PHE A 170 4.53 -2.25 21.30
C PHE A 170 5.62 -2.27 22.38
N ILE A 171 6.33 -1.16 22.48
CA ILE A 171 7.39 -0.94 23.46
C ILE A 171 6.96 0.20 24.38
N ALA A 172 6.92 -0.03 25.68
CA ALA A 172 6.76 1.04 26.67
C ALA A 172 8.09 1.75 26.89
N ILE A 173 8.02 3.07 27.05
CA ILE A 173 9.17 3.96 27.14
C ILE A 173 8.89 5.08 28.16
N ASP A 174 9.92 5.44 28.92
CA ASP A 174 9.94 6.66 29.72
C ASP A 174 10.42 7.80 28.82
N PRO A 175 9.62 8.88 28.64
CA PRO A 175 9.90 9.90 27.63
C PRO A 175 11.27 10.55 27.82
N CYS A 176 11.73 10.78 29.04
CA CYS A 176 13.14 11.04 29.31
C CYS A 176 13.57 10.69 30.73
N GLU A 177 14.87 10.40 30.89
CA GLU A 177 15.48 10.00 32.16
C GLU A 177 15.43 11.14 33.18
N GLY A 178 14.72 10.94 34.30
CA GLY A 178 14.58 11.93 35.38
C GLY A 178 13.63 13.10 35.07
N CYS A 179 12.97 13.09 33.91
CA CYS A 179 12.01 14.13 33.54
C CYS A 179 10.62 13.93 34.15
N PRO A 180 9.79 14.99 34.20
CA PRO A 180 8.35 14.85 34.39
C PRO A 180 7.73 13.95 33.32
N LYS A 181 6.80 13.09 33.73
CA LYS A 181 5.99 12.28 32.81
C LYS A 181 5.16 13.19 31.88
N ASP A 182 5.27 12.97 30.57
CA ASP A 182 4.51 13.68 29.55
C ASP A 182 3.14 12.99 29.34
N TYR A 183 2.14 13.50 30.04
CA TYR A 183 0.75 13.06 29.92
C TYR A 183 0.05 13.83 28.81
N TYR A 184 -0.74 13.12 28.01
CA TYR A 184 -1.70 13.73 27.12
C TYR A 184 -2.77 14.48 27.94
N ARG A 185 -3.05 15.72 27.58
CA ARG A 185 -4.02 16.59 28.25
C ARG A 185 -5.13 17.01 27.27
N GLU A 186 -6.30 17.32 27.80
CA GLU A 186 -7.39 17.88 26.97
C GLU A 186 -6.98 19.18 26.26
N MET A 187 -6.12 19.98 26.90
CA MET A 187 -5.55 21.17 26.28
C MET A 187 -4.68 20.87 25.06
N ASP A 188 -4.05 19.69 24.98
CA ASP A 188 -3.27 19.30 23.79
C ASP A 188 -4.20 19.16 22.58
N LEU A 189 -5.37 18.52 22.76
CA LEU A 189 -6.38 18.42 21.71
C LEU A 189 -6.86 19.81 21.27
N ILE A 190 -7.18 20.69 22.22
CA ILE A 190 -7.66 22.04 21.90
C ILE A 190 -6.61 22.81 21.11
N ASN A 191 -5.34 22.74 21.52
CA ASN A 191 -4.23 23.41 20.85
C ASN A 191 -3.99 22.85 19.45
N ASP A 192 -4.00 21.52 19.29
CA ASP A 192 -3.83 20.86 18.00
C ASP A 192 -4.95 21.19 17.02
N VAL A 193 -6.21 21.18 17.51
CA VAL A 193 -7.37 21.57 16.70
C VAL A 193 -7.29 23.04 16.30
N PHE A 194 -6.95 23.93 17.25
CA PHE A 194 -6.80 25.36 16.96
C PHE A 194 -5.69 25.60 15.92
N ALA A 195 -4.50 25.02 16.11
CA ALA A 195 -3.37 25.14 15.19
C ALA A 195 -3.72 24.64 13.78
N TYR A 196 -4.46 23.54 13.68
CA TYR A 196 -4.87 22.98 12.40
C TYR A 196 -5.94 23.82 11.70
N VAL A 197 -6.99 24.20 12.43
CA VAL A 197 -8.12 24.95 11.87
C VAL A 197 -7.67 26.35 11.44
N MET A 198 -6.89 27.05 12.27
CA MET A 198 -6.49 28.44 12.02
C MET A 198 -5.27 28.56 11.11
N HIS A 199 -4.33 27.62 11.20
CA HIS A 199 -3.02 27.77 10.56
C HIS A 199 -2.61 26.58 9.68
N ARG A 200 -3.37 25.48 9.67
CA ARG A 200 -2.98 24.22 9.00
C ARG A 200 -1.62 23.71 9.47
N THR A 201 -1.37 23.84 10.77
CA THR A 201 -0.14 23.36 11.43
C THR A 201 -0.49 22.48 12.63
N GLY A 202 0.52 21.94 13.32
CA GLY A 202 0.34 21.11 14.51
C GLY A 202 0.10 19.63 14.16
N ASN A 203 -0.31 18.82 15.14
CA ASN A 203 -0.28 17.35 14.98
C ASN A 203 -1.22 16.82 13.92
N LEU A 204 -2.35 17.51 13.73
CA LEU A 204 -3.37 17.10 12.79
C LEU A 204 -2.99 17.38 11.33
N SER A 205 -1.90 18.12 11.08
CA SER A 205 -1.35 18.31 9.72
C SER A 205 -0.31 17.25 9.32
N HIS A 206 -0.05 16.26 10.19
CA HIS A 206 0.95 15.21 9.97
C HIS A 206 0.42 13.81 10.31
N ILE A 207 1.24 12.78 10.07
CA ILE A 207 0.90 11.37 10.27
C ILE A 207 1.67 10.75 11.44
N ASN A 208 1.75 11.45 12.58
CA ASN A 208 2.58 11.05 13.74
C ASN A 208 4.06 10.85 13.28
N ILE A 209 4.84 9.99 13.94
CA ILE A 209 6.21 9.61 13.52
C ILE A 209 6.24 8.59 12.37
N ASN A 210 5.12 8.33 11.72
CA ASN A 210 5.06 7.31 10.66
C ASN A 210 5.90 7.70 9.43
N GLU A 211 6.13 9.00 9.22
CA GLU A 211 7.03 9.50 8.18
C GLU A 211 8.49 9.06 8.40
N PHE A 212 8.93 8.85 9.64
CA PHE A 212 10.25 8.32 9.91
C PHE A 212 10.21 6.79 9.82
N ALA A 213 11.02 6.22 8.93
CA ALA A 213 11.06 4.79 8.71
C ALA A 213 12.48 4.25 8.65
N ASN A 214 12.64 2.95 8.86
CA ASN A 214 13.90 2.23 8.70
C ASN A 214 13.71 1.00 7.83
N TYR A 215 14.61 0.82 6.87
CA TYR A 215 14.61 -0.31 5.96
C TYR A 215 15.80 -1.19 6.27
N ILE A 216 15.50 -2.44 6.62
CA ILE A 216 16.50 -3.39 7.08
C ILE A 216 16.47 -4.64 6.22
N LEU A 217 17.60 -5.34 6.24
CA LEU A 217 17.76 -6.64 5.62
C LEU A 217 18.08 -7.64 6.73
N THR A 218 17.13 -8.55 7.01
CA THR A 218 17.27 -9.46 8.15
C THR A 218 18.01 -10.74 7.84
N HIS A 219 18.00 -11.25 6.61
CA HIS A 219 18.74 -12.45 6.23
C HIS A 219 18.88 -12.52 4.71
N LYS A 220 20.07 -12.22 4.17
CA LYS A 220 20.63 -12.73 2.88
C LYS A 220 22.00 -12.07 2.66
N SER A 221 23.08 -12.84 2.71
CA SER A 221 24.41 -12.35 2.33
C SER A 221 24.37 -11.94 0.85
N GLY A 222 24.80 -10.71 0.53
CA GLY A 222 24.85 -10.20 -0.85
C GLY A 222 23.57 -9.57 -1.41
N ALA A 223 22.47 -9.50 -0.65
CA ALA A 223 21.28 -8.76 -1.09
C ALA A 223 21.42 -7.25 -0.82
N SER A 224 20.96 -6.42 -1.77
CA SER A 224 21.00 -4.95 -1.71
C SER A 224 19.63 -4.31 -1.43
N MET A 225 18.55 -5.10 -1.47
CA MET A 225 17.18 -4.66 -1.23
C MET A 225 16.73 -5.04 0.19
N PRO A 226 16.03 -4.15 0.92
CA PRO A 226 15.49 -4.49 2.23
C PRO A 226 14.33 -5.47 2.11
N ASN A 227 14.20 -6.37 3.07
CA ASN A 227 13.07 -7.30 3.19
C ASN A 227 12.09 -6.89 4.30
N ILE A 228 12.48 -5.94 5.16
CA ILE A 228 11.63 -5.36 6.20
C ILE A 228 11.66 -3.84 6.15
N GLY A 229 10.48 -3.25 6.18
CA GLY A 229 10.29 -1.82 6.42
C GLY A 229 9.68 -1.60 7.80
N ILE A 230 10.24 -0.68 8.58
CA ILE A 230 9.83 -0.39 9.95
C ILE A 230 9.27 1.02 9.98
N HIS A 231 7.98 1.15 10.28
CA HIS A 231 7.32 2.44 10.51
C HIS A 231 7.00 2.58 11.99
N HIS A 232 6.70 3.80 12.42
CA HIS A 232 6.54 4.08 13.84
C HIS A 232 5.25 4.82 14.15
N SER A 233 4.77 4.67 15.37
CA SER A 233 3.82 5.58 15.99
C SER A 233 4.17 5.75 17.45
N TYR A 234 3.95 6.96 17.95
CA TYR A 234 4.21 7.32 19.33
C TYR A 234 2.92 7.81 19.98
N PHE A 235 2.66 7.29 21.17
CA PHE A 235 1.52 7.62 22.01
C PHE A 235 2.04 8.10 23.36
N LYS A 236 1.66 9.32 23.75
CA LYS A 236 1.95 9.85 25.09
C LYS A 236 1.28 9.01 26.18
N ILE A 237 1.57 9.32 27.44
CA ILE A 237 0.88 8.66 28.56
C ILE A 237 -0.59 9.12 28.58
N GLY A 238 -1.53 8.17 28.59
CA GLY A 238 -2.97 8.43 28.55
C GLY A 238 -3.45 9.04 27.22
N ASP A 239 -2.75 8.76 26.11
CA ASP A 239 -3.00 9.39 24.82
C ASP A 239 -4.30 8.89 24.18
N ARG A 240 -5.21 9.82 23.92
CA ARG A 240 -6.50 9.51 23.30
C ARG A 240 -6.37 8.94 21.89
N SER A 241 -5.30 9.28 21.16
CA SER A 241 -5.06 8.77 19.81
C SER A 241 -4.81 7.26 19.77
N LEU A 242 -4.33 6.66 20.88
CA LEU A 242 -4.22 5.21 21.01
C LEU A 242 -5.59 4.52 20.89
N LEU A 243 -6.65 5.13 21.44
CA LEU A 243 -8.00 4.57 21.35
C LEU A 243 -8.51 4.53 19.91
N ALA A 244 -8.29 5.61 19.15
CA ALA A 244 -8.66 5.67 17.74
C ALA A 244 -7.85 4.67 16.90
N PHE A 245 -6.56 4.48 17.24
CA PHE A 245 -5.74 3.45 16.62
C PHE A 245 -6.29 2.05 16.91
N LEU A 246 -6.60 1.72 18.16
CA LEU A 246 -7.09 0.40 18.56
C LEU A 246 -8.46 0.07 17.93
N ASP A 247 -9.34 1.06 17.80
CA ASP A 247 -10.63 0.92 17.10
C ASP A 247 -10.41 0.56 15.62
N GLY A 248 -9.51 1.27 14.94
CA GLY A 248 -9.15 0.99 13.54
C GLY A 248 -8.49 -0.38 13.34
N MET A 249 -7.68 -0.83 14.29
CA MET A 249 -7.06 -2.16 14.24
C MET A 249 -8.04 -3.30 14.54
N ASN A 250 -9.12 -3.00 15.28
CA ASN A 250 -10.14 -3.95 15.68
C ASN A 250 -9.58 -5.23 16.33
N TYR A 251 -8.58 -5.06 17.21
CA TYR A 251 -8.01 -6.18 17.97
C TYR A 251 -9.00 -6.74 19.00
N HIS A 252 -8.77 -7.98 19.42
CA HIS A 252 -9.54 -8.59 20.50
C HIS A 252 -9.55 -7.67 21.75
N PRO A 253 -10.70 -7.45 22.41
CA PRO A 253 -10.84 -6.45 23.48
C PRO A 253 -9.82 -6.57 24.62
N LYS A 254 -9.35 -7.79 24.92
CA LYS A 254 -8.29 -8.03 25.92
C LYS A 254 -6.93 -7.45 25.53
N ILE A 255 -6.56 -7.54 24.25
CA ILE A 255 -5.32 -6.95 23.72
C ILE A 255 -5.41 -5.43 23.80
N ALA A 256 -6.54 -4.88 23.35
CA ALA A 256 -6.81 -3.45 23.43
C ALA A 256 -6.76 -2.94 24.88
N LYS A 257 -7.39 -3.66 25.81
CA LYS A 257 -7.35 -3.32 27.23
C LYS A 257 -5.93 -3.35 27.80
N SER A 258 -5.12 -4.37 27.50
CA SER A 258 -3.71 -4.39 27.95
C SER A 258 -2.94 -3.16 27.49
N LEU A 259 -3.09 -2.76 26.22
CA LEU A 259 -2.42 -1.56 25.69
C LEU A 259 -2.91 -0.28 26.36
N ILE A 260 -4.21 -0.16 26.61
CA ILE A 260 -4.78 0.99 27.34
C ILE A 260 -4.21 1.06 28.75
N ASP A 261 -4.19 -0.06 29.47
CA ASP A 261 -3.71 -0.13 30.86
C ASP A 261 -2.23 0.25 30.94
N TYR A 262 -1.37 -0.30 30.08
CA TYR A 262 0.05 0.11 29.99
C TYR A 262 0.20 1.60 29.66
N ASN A 263 -0.63 2.12 28.77
CA ASN A 263 -0.54 3.51 28.34
C ASN A 263 -0.94 4.52 29.41
N GLN A 264 -1.71 4.13 30.44
CA GLN A 264 -1.99 4.99 31.59
C GLN A 264 -0.73 5.29 32.43
N GLU A 265 0.28 4.42 32.34
CA GLU A 265 1.47 4.51 33.18
C GLU A 265 2.70 4.99 32.42
N ARG A 266 2.83 4.60 31.15
CA ARG A 266 4.01 4.84 30.31
C ARG A 266 3.63 5.19 28.87
N ALA A 267 4.50 5.96 28.21
CA ALA A 267 4.33 6.24 26.79
C ALA A 267 4.54 4.94 26.00
N ILE A 268 3.85 4.79 24.87
CA ILE A 268 3.97 3.61 24.02
C ILE A 268 4.53 4.02 22.67
N MET A 269 5.58 3.34 22.26
CA MET A 269 6.12 3.39 20.91
C MET A 269 5.76 2.10 20.18
N CYS A 270 5.03 2.22 19.08
CA CYS A 270 4.64 1.11 18.23
C CYS A 270 5.56 1.05 17.01
N PHE A 271 6.23 -0.09 16.82
CA PHE A 271 7.04 -0.39 15.64
C PHE A 271 6.26 -1.32 14.73
N TYR A 272 5.96 -0.89 13.51
CA TYR A 272 5.30 -1.71 12.50
C TYR A 272 6.36 -2.37 11.63
N ILE A 273 6.72 -3.61 11.93
CA ILE A 273 7.57 -4.40 11.03
C ILE A 273 6.70 -4.82 9.84
N SER A 274 7.08 -4.44 8.62
CA SER A 274 6.36 -4.76 7.38
C SER A 274 7.23 -5.68 6.53
N LEU A 275 6.71 -6.84 6.17
CA LEU A 275 7.32 -7.73 5.18
C LEU A 275 7.20 -7.08 3.80
N LEU A 276 8.34 -6.74 3.17
CA LEU A 276 8.38 -6.01 1.89
C LEU A 276 8.53 -6.92 0.66
N THR A 277 8.94 -8.17 0.87
CA THR A 277 9.13 -9.16 -0.19
C THR A 277 8.36 -10.43 0.15
N PRO A 278 7.02 -10.38 0.22
CA PRO A 278 6.22 -11.56 0.54
C PRO A 278 6.32 -12.59 -0.59
N GLU A 279 6.52 -13.85 -0.22
CA GLU A 279 6.49 -15.00 -1.14
C GLU A 279 5.10 -15.63 -1.21
N SER A 280 4.30 -15.53 -0.13
CA SER A 280 2.91 -15.95 -0.12
C SER A 280 2.09 -15.28 -1.23
N ARG A 281 1.17 -16.03 -1.84
CA ARG A 281 0.26 -15.54 -2.90
C ARG A 281 -1.19 -15.86 -2.57
N GLY A 282 -2.01 -14.82 -2.57
CA GLY A 282 -3.44 -14.91 -2.39
C GLY A 282 -4.21 -14.93 -3.71
N GLU A 283 -5.53 -14.89 -3.58
CA GLU A 283 -6.47 -14.77 -4.68
C GLU A 283 -7.74 -13.99 -4.30
N VAL A 284 -8.41 -13.50 -5.33
CA VAL A 284 -9.71 -12.83 -5.27
C VAL A 284 -10.72 -13.68 -6.03
N LEU A 285 -11.80 -14.02 -5.34
CA LEU A 285 -12.88 -14.85 -5.84
C LEU A 285 -14.19 -14.07 -5.78
N LEU A 286 -15.14 -14.41 -6.65
CA LEU A 286 -16.52 -13.96 -6.54
C LEU A 286 -17.15 -14.50 -5.25
N ASN A 287 -18.09 -13.73 -4.70
CA ASN A 287 -18.87 -14.14 -3.55
C ASN A 287 -19.86 -15.23 -3.94
N ASP A 288 -19.84 -16.37 -3.24
CA ASP A 288 -20.62 -17.55 -3.62
C ASP A 288 -22.15 -17.33 -3.55
N THR A 289 -22.62 -16.33 -2.80
CA THR A 289 -24.06 -16.04 -2.63
C THR A 289 -24.58 -14.92 -3.52
N HIS A 290 -23.75 -13.92 -3.80
CA HIS A 290 -24.12 -12.76 -4.62
C HIS A 290 -22.89 -12.21 -5.32
N PHE A 291 -22.67 -12.59 -6.58
CA PHE A 291 -21.45 -12.23 -7.33
C PHE A 291 -21.22 -10.72 -7.48
N LEU A 292 -22.27 -9.90 -7.40
CA LEU A 292 -22.17 -8.43 -7.39
C LEU A 292 -21.84 -7.85 -6.01
N GLY A 293 -21.88 -8.65 -4.94
CA GLY A 293 -21.50 -8.25 -3.58
C GLY A 293 -19.99 -8.15 -3.37
N SER A 294 -19.56 -7.99 -2.12
CA SER A 294 -18.14 -7.96 -1.76
C SER A 294 -17.44 -9.27 -2.14
N PRO A 295 -16.32 -9.24 -2.87
CA PRO A 295 -15.62 -10.46 -3.28
C PRO A 295 -15.04 -11.19 -2.08
N LYS A 296 -14.81 -12.50 -2.23
CA LYS A 296 -14.07 -13.30 -1.26
C LYS A 296 -12.57 -13.08 -1.49
N ILE A 297 -11.88 -12.60 -0.48
CA ILE A 297 -10.43 -12.35 -0.51
C ILE A 297 -9.75 -13.46 0.29
N VAL A 298 -8.87 -14.20 -0.36
CA VAL A 298 -8.07 -15.27 0.25
C VAL A 298 -6.62 -14.83 0.20
N ALA A 299 -6.11 -14.22 1.27
CA ALA A 299 -4.78 -13.62 1.25
C ALA A 299 -3.63 -14.63 1.38
N ASN A 300 -3.88 -15.80 1.99
CA ASN A 300 -2.88 -16.87 2.18
C ASN A 300 -1.57 -16.37 2.84
N PHE A 301 -1.66 -15.51 3.85
CA PHE A 301 -0.46 -15.02 4.54
C PHE A 301 0.31 -16.16 5.22
N MET A 302 1.65 -16.15 5.08
CA MET A 302 2.56 -17.12 5.69
C MET A 302 2.23 -18.58 5.29
N THR A 303 1.89 -18.79 4.02
CA THR A 303 1.64 -20.14 3.47
C THR A 303 2.70 -20.55 2.43
N ASP A 304 3.78 -19.77 2.31
CA ASP A 304 4.90 -20.09 1.42
C ASP A 304 5.63 -21.36 1.88
N GLU A 305 6.10 -22.15 0.92
CA GLU A 305 6.62 -23.51 1.18
C GLU A 305 7.87 -23.53 2.07
N GLU A 306 8.68 -22.46 2.05
CA GLU A 306 9.93 -22.35 2.80
C GLU A 306 9.78 -21.64 4.17
N ASP A 307 8.56 -21.21 4.54
CA ASP A 307 8.29 -20.40 5.75
C ASP A 307 9.18 -19.12 5.81
N SER A 308 9.59 -18.61 4.64
CA SER A 308 10.43 -17.44 4.44
C SER A 308 9.74 -16.19 4.96
N ASP A 309 8.44 -16.02 4.67
CA ASP A 309 7.68 -14.85 5.13
C ASP A 309 7.69 -14.76 6.66
N PHE A 310 7.43 -15.89 7.33
CA PHE A 310 7.47 -15.98 8.78
C PHE A 310 8.89 -15.75 9.32
N SER A 311 9.90 -16.39 8.72
CA SER A 311 11.30 -16.26 9.13
C SER A 311 11.80 -14.80 9.07
N ILE A 312 11.44 -14.08 8.01
CA ILE A 312 11.75 -12.65 7.86
C ILE A 312 11.07 -11.85 8.96
N LEU A 313 9.75 -12.03 9.17
CA LEU A 313 9.02 -11.33 10.23
C LEU A 313 9.53 -11.65 11.63
N PHE A 314 9.85 -12.91 11.92
CA PHE A 314 10.45 -13.36 13.17
C PHE A 314 11.80 -12.67 13.42
N SER A 315 12.63 -12.54 12.38
CA SER A 315 13.92 -11.86 12.46
C SER A 315 13.74 -10.35 12.69
N GLY A 316 12.75 -9.72 12.05
CA GLY A 316 12.38 -8.33 12.32
C GLY A 316 11.88 -8.14 13.76
N PHE A 317 11.10 -9.09 14.27
CA PHE A 317 10.62 -9.07 15.64
C PHE A 317 11.78 -9.14 16.65
N ASN A 318 12.72 -10.06 16.42
CA ASN A 318 13.93 -10.18 17.25
C ASN A 318 14.80 -8.93 17.15
N TYR A 319 14.92 -8.31 15.97
CA TYR A 319 15.65 -7.06 15.82
C TYR A 319 15.05 -5.94 16.68
N ILE A 320 13.72 -5.73 16.63
CA ILE A 320 13.06 -4.69 17.43
C ILE A 320 13.11 -4.98 18.92
N THR A 321 12.91 -6.23 19.35
CA THR A 321 13.00 -6.59 20.76
C THR A 321 14.43 -6.48 21.29
N ASN A 322 15.45 -6.85 20.51
CA ASN A 322 16.85 -6.60 20.88
C ASN A 322 17.19 -5.10 20.87
N LEU A 323 16.47 -4.29 20.10
CA LEU A 323 16.66 -2.83 20.10
C LEU A 323 16.34 -2.23 21.47
N THR A 324 15.47 -2.83 22.29
CA THR A 324 15.21 -2.32 23.65
C THR A 324 16.43 -2.42 24.56
N GLU A 325 17.38 -3.29 24.23
CA GLU A 325 18.58 -3.57 25.00
C GLU A 325 19.76 -2.65 24.68
N VAL A 326 19.67 -1.80 23.65
CA VAL A 326 20.72 -0.84 23.33
C VAL A 326 20.72 0.33 24.31
N GLU A 327 21.88 0.93 24.55
CA GLU A 327 22.09 1.94 25.59
C GLU A 327 21.08 3.11 25.52
N SER A 328 20.78 3.62 24.31
CA SER A 328 19.83 4.71 24.13
C SER A 328 18.40 4.33 24.51
N MET A 329 18.00 3.07 24.33
CA MET A 329 16.67 2.58 24.69
C MET A 329 16.59 2.18 26.17
N LYS A 330 17.66 1.58 26.71
CA LYS A 330 17.78 1.23 28.13
C LYS A 330 17.67 2.41 29.07
N LYS A 331 18.31 3.55 28.74
CA LYS A 331 18.18 4.80 29.51
C LYS A 331 16.74 5.27 29.66
N HIS A 332 15.92 4.99 28.65
CA HIS A 332 14.49 5.29 28.62
C HIS A 332 13.62 4.13 29.10
N LYS A 333 14.23 3.13 29.76
CA LYS A 333 13.59 1.91 30.28
C LYS A 333 12.69 1.23 29.23
N ALA A 334 13.15 1.18 27.98
CA ALA A 334 12.39 0.57 26.91
C ALA A 334 12.05 -0.88 27.26
N GLU A 335 10.78 -1.26 27.14
CA GLU A 335 10.31 -2.59 27.52
C GLU A 335 9.31 -3.11 26.49
N PHE A 336 9.55 -4.29 25.94
CA PHE A 336 8.57 -4.96 25.09
C PHE A 336 7.36 -5.42 25.92
N LEU A 337 6.16 -4.99 25.53
CA LEU A 337 4.95 -5.21 26.32
C LEU A 337 4.42 -6.64 26.24
N ASN A 338 4.18 -7.23 27.41
CA ASN A 338 3.47 -8.50 27.53
C ASN A 338 1.96 -8.27 27.48
N LEU A 339 1.36 -8.47 26.31
CA LEU A 339 -0.06 -8.23 26.05
C LEU A 339 -0.89 -9.49 26.35
N ASP A 340 -2.13 -9.30 26.80
CA ASP A 340 -3.10 -10.39 26.95
C ASP A 340 -3.66 -10.81 25.58
N ILE A 341 -2.88 -11.58 24.83
CA ILE A 341 -3.29 -12.24 23.59
C ILE A 341 -3.89 -13.60 23.95
N PRO A 342 -5.23 -13.80 23.86
CA PRO A 342 -5.87 -15.00 24.40
C PRO A 342 -5.30 -16.32 23.86
N ASN A 343 -4.97 -16.35 22.57
CA ASN A 343 -4.43 -17.53 21.90
C ASN A 343 -2.98 -17.86 22.27
N CYS A 344 -2.25 -16.94 22.91
CA CYS A 344 -0.81 -17.10 23.18
C CYS A 344 -0.44 -17.34 24.64
N ARG A 345 -1.43 -17.41 25.54
CA ARG A 345 -1.22 -17.53 27.01
C ARG A 345 -0.48 -18.80 27.46
N ASN A 346 -0.57 -19.86 26.67
CA ASN A 346 0.07 -21.14 26.98
C ASN A 346 1.57 -21.16 26.62
N PHE A 347 2.07 -20.12 25.94
CA PHE A 347 3.48 -20.01 25.60
C PHE A 347 4.21 -19.11 26.59
N LYS A 348 5.43 -19.49 26.96
CA LYS A 348 6.30 -18.64 27.75
C LYS A 348 6.56 -17.33 26.99
N PHE A 349 6.38 -16.19 27.64
CA PHE A 349 6.65 -14.88 27.06
C PHE A 349 8.07 -14.80 26.46
N CYS A 350 8.18 -14.19 25.28
CA CYS A 350 9.41 -14.11 24.47
C CYS A 350 10.03 -15.46 24.03
N SER A 351 9.35 -16.59 24.19
CA SER A 351 9.78 -17.85 23.57
C SER A 351 9.45 -17.87 22.07
N SER A 352 10.20 -18.64 21.27
CA SER A 352 9.92 -18.77 19.83
C SER A 352 8.45 -19.17 19.52
N PRO A 353 7.83 -20.13 20.25
CA PRO A 353 6.40 -20.42 20.09
C PRO A 353 5.48 -19.23 20.40
N TYR A 354 5.81 -18.43 21.43
CA TYR A 354 5.06 -17.21 21.74
C TYR A 354 5.14 -16.20 20.60
N VAL A 355 6.34 -15.97 20.04
CA VAL A 355 6.52 -15.03 18.93
C VAL A 355 5.77 -15.49 17.68
N LYS A 356 5.78 -16.80 17.37
CA LYS A 356 4.96 -17.34 16.28
C LYS A 356 3.48 -17.03 16.48
N CYS A 357 2.96 -17.30 17.68
CA CYS A 357 1.59 -16.99 18.03
C CYS A 357 1.30 -15.48 17.98
N TYR A 358 2.21 -14.64 18.47
CA TYR A 358 2.10 -13.18 18.46
C TYR A 358 1.94 -12.68 17.02
N ILE A 359 2.87 -13.05 16.13
CA ILE A 359 2.84 -12.66 14.72
C ILE A 359 1.50 -13.07 14.08
N SER A 360 1.06 -14.32 14.27
CA SER A 360 -0.20 -14.80 13.68
C SER A 360 -1.46 -14.08 14.19
N ASN A 361 -1.45 -13.52 15.40
CA ASN A 361 -2.62 -12.85 15.99
C ASN A 361 -2.57 -11.32 15.88
N MET A 362 -1.38 -10.74 15.72
CA MET A 362 -1.18 -9.28 15.69
C MET A 362 -0.98 -8.76 14.26
N ALA A 363 -0.61 -9.62 13.31
CA ALA A 363 -0.39 -9.21 11.94
C ALA A 363 -1.65 -8.65 11.27
N PHE A 364 -1.47 -7.67 10.39
CA PHE A 364 -2.53 -7.09 9.58
C PHE A 364 -2.02 -6.74 8.18
N PRO A 365 -2.86 -6.85 7.15
CA PRO A 365 -2.50 -6.43 5.80
C PRO A 365 -2.40 -4.89 5.71
N LYS A 366 -1.36 -4.39 5.05
CA LYS A 366 -1.35 -2.99 4.59
C LYS A 366 -2.30 -2.83 3.40
N SER A 367 -2.67 -1.59 3.10
CA SER A 367 -3.59 -1.24 2.00
C SER A 367 -3.04 -1.47 0.59
N ASP A 368 -1.76 -1.83 0.47
CA ASP A 368 -0.99 -1.87 -0.78
C ASP A 368 -1.26 -3.18 -1.56
N SER A 369 -2.50 -3.42 -1.98
CA SER A 369 -2.88 -4.63 -2.71
C SER A 369 -2.50 -4.56 -4.19
N VAL A 370 -1.90 -5.63 -4.73
CA VAL A 370 -1.41 -5.67 -6.11
C VAL A 370 -1.60 -7.03 -6.80
N GLY A 371 -1.41 -7.05 -8.12
CA GLY A 371 -1.01 -8.24 -8.89
C GLY A 371 -2.08 -9.23 -9.32
N THR A 372 -3.35 -8.93 -9.06
CA THR A 372 -4.49 -9.78 -9.41
C THR A 372 -4.73 -9.94 -10.91
N LEU A 373 -4.22 -9.02 -11.72
CA LEU A 373 -4.34 -8.98 -13.17
C LEU A 373 -2.95 -8.78 -13.82
N ARG A 374 -1.96 -9.53 -13.33
CA ARG A 374 -0.54 -9.44 -13.70
C ARG A 374 -0.29 -9.15 -15.18
N MET A 375 0.55 -8.15 -15.45
CA MET A 375 1.07 -7.81 -16.75
C MET A 375 2.18 -8.78 -17.18
N GLY A 376 2.24 -9.06 -18.48
CA GLY A 376 3.31 -9.87 -19.07
C GLY A 376 3.18 -9.98 -20.58
N SER A 377 4.04 -10.79 -21.19
CA SER A 377 4.02 -11.01 -22.64
C SER A 377 2.73 -11.72 -23.08
N GLU A 378 2.36 -11.59 -24.36
CA GLU A 378 1.12 -12.20 -24.91
C GLU A 378 1.03 -13.70 -24.62
N CYS A 379 2.16 -14.41 -24.75
CA CYS A 379 2.25 -15.86 -24.62
C CYS A 379 2.41 -16.35 -23.17
N GLU A 380 2.64 -15.45 -22.20
CA GLU A 380 2.81 -15.84 -20.79
C GLU A 380 1.45 -16.28 -20.19
N PRO A 381 1.29 -17.55 -19.78
CA PRO A 381 0.00 -18.06 -19.31
C PRO A 381 -0.48 -17.44 -18.00
N ILE A 382 0.45 -16.90 -17.21
CA ILE A 382 0.17 -16.31 -15.89
C ILE A 382 -0.13 -14.81 -15.95
N SER A 383 -0.13 -14.19 -17.14
CA SER A 383 -0.48 -12.78 -17.31
C SER A 383 -1.86 -12.58 -17.91
N VAL A 384 -2.53 -11.52 -17.46
CA VAL A 384 -3.89 -11.13 -17.83
C VAL A 384 -3.90 -9.94 -18.78
N VAL A 385 -2.97 -9.01 -18.59
CA VAL A 385 -2.80 -7.84 -19.44
C VAL A 385 -1.46 -7.85 -20.15
N ARG A 386 -1.39 -7.22 -21.31
CA ARG A 386 -0.16 -7.02 -22.09
C ARG A 386 0.62 -5.82 -21.55
N GLU A 387 1.83 -5.61 -22.06
CA GLU A 387 2.71 -4.47 -21.72
C GLU A 387 2.07 -3.10 -21.99
N ASP A 388 1.14 -3.02 -22.95
CA ASP A 388 0.40 -1.81 -23.22
C ASP A 388 -0.81 -1.61 -22.28
N LEU A 389 -1.00 -2.51 -21.30
CA LEU A 389 -2.11 -2.55 -20.34
C LEU A 389 -3.45 -3.04 -20.91
N GLU A 390 -3.49 -3.52 -22.15
CA GLU A 390 -4.72 -4.11 -22.73
C GLU A 390 -4.95 -5.53 -22.21
N VAL A 391 -6.20 -5.84 -21.84
CA VAL A 391 -6.60 -7.18 -21.42
C VAL A 391 -6.46 -8.14 -22.60
N LYS A 392 -5.80 -9.27 -22.37
CA LYS A 392 -5.62 -10.29 -23.40
C LYS A 392 -6.96 -10.79 -23.91
N SER A 393 -7.03 -11.07 -25.22
CA SER A 393 -8.23 -11.58 -25.89
C SER A 393 -9.48 -10.68 -25.83
N VAL A 394 -9.40 -9.47 -25.28
CA VAL A 394 -10.52 -8.51 -25.23
C VAL A 394 -10.06 -7.13 -25.69
N ARG A 395 -10.51 -6.71 -26.86
CA ARG A 395 -10.08 -5.45 -27.48
C ARG A 395 -10.71 -4.24 -26.79
N CYS A 396 -9.95 -3.15 -26.76
CA CYS A 396 -10.34 -1.84 -26.21
C CYS A 396 -10.74 -1.89 -24.73
N LEU A 397 -10.19 -2.85 -23.98
CA LEU A 397 -10.31 -2.94 -22.53
C LEU A 397 -8.92 -2.88 -21.92
N ARG A 398 -8.66 -1.87 -21.08
CA ARG A 398 -7.37 -1.71 -20.39
C ARG A 398 -7.54 -1.69 -18.89
N VAL A 399 -6.46 -1.99 -18.17
CA VAL A 399 -6.39 -1.91 -16.71
C VAL A 399 -5.19 -1.08 -16.32
N ALA A 400 -5.37 -0.03 -15.51
CA ALA A 400 -4.28 0.88 -15.16
C ALA A 400 -4.27 1.22 -13.66
N ASP A 401 -3.87 0.25 -12.87
CA ASP A 401 -3.59 0.37 -11.44
C ASP A 401 -2.70 -0.79 -10.97
N SER A 402 -2.42 -0.88 -9.68
CA SER A 402 -1.62 -1.91 -9.03
C SER A 402 -2.01 -3.37 -9.34
N SER A 403 -3.24 -3.63 -9.84
CA SER A 403 -3.64 -4.99 -10.26
C SER A 403 -2.70 -5.58 -11.31
N VAL A 404 -2.07 -4.75 -12.14
CA VAL A 404 -1.21 -5.19 -13.24
C VAL A 404 0.22 -5.55 -12.82
N LEU A 405 0.62 -5.24 -11.58
CA LEU A 405 1.99 -5.45 -11.13
C LEU A 405 2.31 -6.95 -10.98
N GLY A 406 3.43 -7.41 -11.56
CA GLY A 406 3.86 -8.80 -11.39
C GLY A 406 4.29 -9.13 -9.96
N TYR A 407 4.94 -8.17 -9.29
CA TYR A 407 5.40 -8.25 -7.92
C TYR A 407 5.11 -6.92 -7.20
N ILE A 408 4.81 -7.00 -5.91
CA ILE A 408 4.67 -5.82 -5.08
C ILE A 408 6.02 -5.07 -4.99
N PRO A 409 6.05 -3.73 -5.19
CA PRO A 409 7.27 -2.97 -5.03
C PRO A 409 7.69 -2.94 -3.56
N VAL A 410 8.99 -2.82 -3.31
CA VAL A 410 9.58 -2.69 -1.97
C VAL A 410 9.32 -1.28 -1.43
N GLY A 411 8.10 -1.05 -0.95
CA GLY A 411 7.61 0.26 -0.47
C GLY A 411 6.12 0.48 -0.75
N ASN A 412 5.59 1.65 -0.38
CA ASN A 412 4.18 1.98 -0.65
C ASN A 412 3.91 2.12 -2.16
N THR A 413 2.74 1.66 -2.62
CA THR A 413 2.43 1.56 -4.07
C THR A 413 1.93 2.86 -4.71
N VAL A 414 1.60 3.89 -3.93
CA VAL A 414 0.95 5.12 -4.45
C VAL A 414 1.72 5.82 -5.57
N ALA A 415 3.06 5.85 -5.50
CA ALA A 415 3.89 6.44 -6.54
C ALA A 415 3.91 5.56 -7.79
N THR A 416 3.95 4.24 -7.61
CA THR A 416 3.85 3.25 -8.69
C THR A 416 2.51 3.36 -9.41
N ASP A 417 1.40 3.46 -8.68
CA ASP A 417 0.05 3.64 -9.24
C ASP A 417 -0.05 4.94 -10.07
N ALA A 418 0.52 6.04 -9.57
CA ALA A 418 0.58 7.30 -10.31
C ALA A 418 1.38 7.17 -11.62
N MET A 419 2.50 6.44 -11.59
CA MET A 419 3.31 6.18 -12.79
C MET A 419 2.57 5.29 -13.81
N ILE A 420 1.83 4.27 -13.37
CA ILE A 420 0.99 3.45 -14.25
C ILE A 420 -0.07 4.33 -14.93
N GLY A 421 -0.75 5.18 -14.16
CA GLY A 421 -1.74 6.12 -14.69
C GLY A 421 -1.14 7.12 -15.68
N TYR A 422 0.06 7.63 -15.40
CA TYR A 422 0.79 8.52 -16.31
C TYR A 422 1.14 7.82 -17.62
N ASN A 423 1.73 6.62 -17.55
CA ASN A 423 2.11 5.82 -18.71
C ASN A 423 0.90 5.47 -19.58
N LEU A 424 -0.24 5.11 -18.97
CA LEU A 424 -1.49 4.91 -19.71
C LEU A 424 -1.89 6.18 -20.47
N GLY A 425 -1.75 7.35 -19.85
CA GLY A 425 -2.01 8.62 -20.50
C GLY A 425 -1.20 8.81 -21.79
N GLU A 426 0.09 8.45 -21.77
CA GLU A 426 0.97 8.50 -22.94
C GLU A 426 0.54 7.49 -24.02
N ILE A 427 0.29 6.23 -23.63
CA ILE A 427 -0.19 5.17 -24.55
C ILE A 427 -1.47 5.62 -25.28
N LEU A 428 -2.42 6.21 -24.56
CA LEU A 428 -3.68 6.67 -25.15
C LEU A 428 -3.50 7.87 -26.08
N LYS A 429 -2.58 8.80 -25.76
CA LYS A 429 -2.29 9.93 -26.65
C LYS A 429 -1.64 9.44 -27.95
N GLU A 430 -0.63 8.58 -27.87
CA GLU A 430 0.00 7.98 -29.06
C GLU A 430 -1.01 7.23 -29.93
N LYS A 431 -1.93 6.49 -29.30
CA LYS A 431 -2.93 5.71 -30.01
C LYS A 431 -4.01 6.57 -30.69
N TRP A 432 -4.43 7.67 -30.06
CA TRP A 432 -5.65 8.40 -30.46
C TRP A 432 -5.44 9.82 -30.96
N LEU A 433 -4.30 10.45 -30.66
CA LEU A 433 -3.96 11.78 -31.16
C LEU A 433 -3.07 11.64 -32.39
N LYS A 434 -3.50 12.28 -33.48
CA LYS A 434 -2.70 12.36 -34.70
C LYS A 434 -1.46 13.20 -34.44
N ASP A 435 -0.30 12.73 -34.92
CA ASP A 435 0.99 13.43 -34.83
C ASP A 435 1.51 13.62 -33.39
N TYR A 436 1.02 12.83 -32.42
CA TYR A 436 1.59 12.77 -31.07
C TYR A 436 2.71 11.74 -31.01
N GLU A 437 3.91 12.18 -30.67
CA GLU A 437 5.02 11.31 -30.26
C GLU A 437 5.26 11.54 -28.77
N SER A 438 5.26 10.47 -27.97
CA SER A 438 5.60 10.60 -26.56
C SER A 438 7.02 11.14 -26.41
N PRO A 439 7.24 12.20 -25.60
CA PRO A 439 8.59 12.63 -25.25
C PRO A 439 9.31 11.61 -24.34
N TYR A 440 8.56 10.63 -23.82
CA TYR A 440 9.07 9.50 -23.06
C TYR A 440 9.08 8.28 -23.98
N HIS A 441 10.23 8.01 -24.59
CA HIS A 441 10.42 6.74 -25.26
C HIS A 441 10.47 5.64 -24.20
N ILE A 442 9.46 4.76 -24.20
CA ILE A 442 9.56 3.49 -23.48
C ILE A 442 10.86 2.86 -23.97
N HIS A 443 11.83 2.66 -23.07
CA HIS A 443 13.04 1.90 -23.41
C HIS A 443 12.56 0.58 -24.01
N LYS A 444 12.72 0.44 -25.33
CA LYS A 444 12.67 -0.87 -25.95
C LYS A 444 13.88 -1.57 -25.36
N TYR A 445 13.67 -2.50 -24.45
CA TYR A 445 14.72 -3.44 -24.06
C TYR A 445 15.24 -4.04 -25.36
N SER A 446 16.41 -3.59 -25.79
CA SER A 446 17.14 -4.26 -26.85
C SER A 446 17.78 -5.49 -26.24
N ASP A 447 17.92 -6.56 -27.01
CA ASP A 447 18.59 -7.81 -26.58
C ASP A 447 20.04 -7.58 -26.08
N GLU A 448 20.59 -6.37 -26.25
CA GLU A 448 21.88 -5.93 -25.70
C GLU A 448 21.85 -5.61 -24.18
N ASP A 449 20.68 -5.40 -23.57
CA ASP A 449 20.55 -5.09 -22.13
C ASP A 449 20.66 -6.34 -21.22
N GLU A 450 20.84 -7.54 -21.78
CA GLU A 450 21.15 -8.76 -21.02
C GLU A 450 22.61 -8.80 -20.50
N GLU A 451 23.50 -7.93 -20.98
CA GLU A 451 24.81 -7.74 -20.36
C GLU A 451 24.73 -6.73 -19.21
N ALA A 452 24.13 -7.16 -18.09
CA ALA A 452 24.42 -6.55 -16.80
C ALA A 452 25.95 -6.50 -16.61
N PRO A 453 26.56 -5.38 -16.18
CA PRO A 453 27.98 -5.35 -15.93
C PRO A 453 28.28 -6.30 -14.78
N LYS A 454 28.79 -7.48 -15.13
CA LYS A 454 29.72 -8.22 -14.28
C LYS A 454 30.89 -7.27 -14.06
N ASN A 455 30.92 -6.53 -12.94
CA ASN A 455 32.13 -6.23 -12.16
C ASN A 455 31.89 -5.20 -11.04
N HIS A 456 32.40 -5.61 -9.86
CA HIS A 456 32.77 -4.90 -8.63
C HIS A 456 31.69 -4.59 -7.58
#